data_AF-A0A6A6B2W6-F1
#
_entry.id   AF-A0A6A6B2W6-F1
#
_cell.length_a   1.000
_cell.length_b   1.000
_cell.length_c   1.000
_cell.angle_alpha   90.00
_cell.angle_beta   90.00
_cell.angle_gamma   90.00
#
_symmetry.space_group_name_H-M   'P 1'
#
loop_
_entity.id
_entity.type
_entity.pdbx_description
1 polymer ?
#
loop_
_entity_poly.entity_id
_entity_poly.type
_entity_poly.pdbx_seq_one_letter_code
_entity_poly.pdbx_strand_id
1 'polypeptide(L)'
;MAENAVAELPQLCKLREALEDAYTEVGGYLGAQRSAFMDSIASLESEKAALRTEFDQLKAAKEAVETERQSLLEEYVSLRASKESLEARVLGLQDANAKLVAENKLLDIIASVLDRQPVPPTYLLTPTQDKDPFALVLIDGNSVPIRATDAPKKFYGGLLAATVLVNAMHALQPGCKIYVRVWADLASLAAASGDSFTEEEAREFARGFTAFAHCDFVDVGNGTGRAGAKVRGTYPLAILCDALPCDNPSLGACGGCGGGVASLCHYVRC
;
A
#
# COMPACT_ATOMS: atom_id res chain seq x y z
N MET A 1 -55.41 -60.33 107.45
CA MET A 1 -55.05 -59.14 106.62
C MET A 1 -53.55 -58.83 106.66
N ALA A 2 -52.82 -59.06 107.77
CA ALA A 2 -51.38 -58.83 107.84
C ALA A 2 -50.51 -59.87 107.08
N GLU A 3 -50.92 -61.14 107.00
CA GLU A 3 -50.11 -62.19 106.34
C GLU A 3 -50.05 -62.08 104.80
N ASN A 4 -51.12 -61.60 104.14
CA ASN A 4 -51.10 -61.37 102.69
C ASN A 4 -50.13 -60.24 102.29
N ALA A 5 -49.99 -59.20 103.11
CA ALA A 5 -49.08 -58.09 102.84
C ALA A 5 -47.60 -58.52 102.93
N VAL A 6 -47.28 -59.53 103.75
CA VAL A 6 -45.91 -60.07 103.88
C VAL A 6 -45.55 -60.97 102.69
N ALA A 7 -46.53 -61.65 102.10
CA ALA A 7 -46.34 -62.50 100.92
C ALA A 7 -46.08 -61.70 99.62
N GLU A 8 -46.54 -60.45 99.54
CA GLU A 8 -46.38 -59.58 98.37
C GLU A 8 -45.05 -58.79 98.34
N LEU A 9 -44.37 -58.65 99.48
CA LEU A 9 -43.09 -57.93 99.61
C LEU A 9 -42.00 -58.39 98.63
N PRO A 10 -41.75 -59.71 98.43
CA PRO A 10 -40.75 -60.17 97.46
C PRO A 10 -41.08 -59.80 96.00
N GLN A 11 -42.36 -59.70 95.65
CA GLN A 11 -42.78 -59.28 94.32
C GLN A 11 -42.57 -57.78 94.11
N LEU A 12 -42.87 -56.97 95.14
CA LEU A 12 -42.61 -55.53 95.13
C LEU A 12 -41.11 -55.21 95.03
N CYS A 13 -40.24 -55.97 95.70
CA CYS A 13 -38.79 -55.84 95.57
C CYS A 13 -38.31 -56.12 94.13
N LYS A 14 -38.79 -57.20 93.51
CA LYS A 14 -38.46 -57.53 92.11
C LYS A 14 -38.95 -56.47 91.12
N LEU A 15 -40.15 -55.92 91.34
CA LEU A 15 -40.69 -54.83 90.53
C LEU A 15 -39.86 -53.55 90.66
N ARG A 16 -39.41 -53.23 91.88
CA ARG A 16 -38.53 -52.07 92.12
C ARG A 16 -37.19 -52.23 91.41
N GLU A 17 -36.54 -53.39 91.55
CA GLU A 17 -35.27 -53.69 90.88
C GLU A 17 -35.42 -53.62 89.35
N ALA A 18 -36.46 -54.24 88.79
CA ALA A 18 -36.74 -54.17 87.35
C ALA A 18 -37.03 -52.73 86.87
N LEU A 19 -37.66 -51.90 87.70
CA LEU A 19 -37.91 -50.49 87.38
C LEU A 19 -36.60 -49.67 87.44
N GLU A 20 -35.74 -49.92 88.42
CA GLU A 20 -34.42 -49.29 88.53
C GLU A 20 -33.52 -49.69 87.34
N ASP A 21 -33.53 -50.96 86.94
CA ASP A 21 -32.82 -51.46 85.76
C ASP A 21 -33.35 -50.82 84.48
N ALA A 22 -34.67 -50.78 84.28
CA ALA A 22 -35.29 -50.16 83.13
C ALA A 22 -35.00 -48.64 83.06
N TYR A 23 -35.01 -47.95 84.20
CA TYR A 23 -34.65 -46.52 84.26
C TYR A 23 -33.19 -46.29 83.89
N THR A 24 -32.30 -47.18 84.35
CA THR A 24 -30.87 -47.13 84.04
C THR A 24 -30.61 -47.40 82.55
N GLU A 25 -31.30 -48.39 81.96
CA GLU A 25 -31.21 -48.71 80.54
C GLU A 25 -31.68 -47.54 79.66
N VAL A 26 -32.86 -46.98 79.97
CA VAL A 26 -33.40 -45.82 79.24
C VAL A 26 -32.49 -44.60 79.40
N GLY A 27 -31.95 -44.36 80.60
CA GLY A 27 -30.98 -43.30 80.85
C GLY A 27 -29.70 -43.47 80.04
N GLY A 28 -29.18 -44.70 79.94
CA GLY A 28 -28.03 -45.05 79.11
C GLY A 28 -28.29 -44.84 77.62
N TYR A 29 -29.43 -45.30 77.11
CA TYR A 29 -29.82 -45.11 75.71
C TYR A 29 -29.96 -43.63 75.35
N LEU A 30 -30.67 -42.85 76.16
CA LEU A 30 -30.84 -41.41 75.94
C LEU A 30 -29.50 -40.66 76.05
N GLY A 31 -28.62 -41.07 76.98
CA GLY A 31 -27.28 -40.53 77.10
C GLY A 31 -26.42 -40.78 75.86
N ALA A 32 -26.42 -42.02 75.35
CA ALA A 32 -25.72 -42.39 74.13
C ALA A 32 -26.27 -41.65 72.90
N GLN A 33 -27.60 -41.55 72.79
CA GLN A 33 -28.25 -40.83 71.69
C GLN A 33 -27.92 -39.34 71.73
N ARG A 34 -27.93 -38.72 72.93
CA ARG A 34 -27.52 -37.32 73.11
C ARG A 34 -26.06 -37.12 72.71
N SER A 35 -25.14 -38.01 73.11
CA SER A 35 -23.73 -37.92 72.73
C SER A 35 -23.57 -37.98 71.21
N ALA A 36 -24.19 -38.96 70.55
CA ALA A 36 -24.13 -39.11 69.10
C ALA A 36 -24.68 -37.88 68.36
N PHE A 37 -25.76 -37.27 68.86
CA PHE A 37 -26.26 -36.02 68.29
C PHE A 37 -25.28 -34.86 68.45
N MET A 38 -24.62 -34.73 69.61
CA MET A 38 -23.63 -33.67 69.83
C MET A 38 -22.40 -33.84 68.93
N ASP A 39 -21.94 -35.07 68.72
CA ASP A 39 -20.83 -35.38 67.81
C ASP A 39 -21.19 -35.02 66.36
N SER A 40 -22.43 -35.31 65.94
CA SER A 40 -22.94 -34.94 64.62
C SER A 40 -23.02 -33.42 64.43
N ILE A 41 -23.47 -32.68 65.45
CA ILE A 41 -23.48 -31.21 65.42
C ILE A 41 -22.05 -30.67 65.26
N ALA A 42 -21.10 -31.17 66.05
CA ALA A 42 -19.70 -30.75 65.97
C ALA A 42 -19.10 -31.03 64.57
N SER A 43 -19.41 -32.20 64.00
CA SER A 43 -18.98 -32.55 62.63
C SER A 43 -19.56 -31.60 61.59
N LEU A 44 -20.86 -31.30 61.66
CA LEU A 44 -21.53 -30.39 60.73
C LEU A 44 -21.01 -28.95 60.86
N GLU A 45 -20.69 -28.50 62.07
CA GLU A 45 -20.09 -27.17 62.29
C GLU A 45 -18.69 -27.08 61.67
N SER A 46 -17.89 -28.13 61.78
CA SER A 46 -16.58 -28.23 61.13
C SER A 46 -16.72 -28.20 59.61
N GLU A 47 -17.64 -28.98 59.04
CA GLU A 47 -17.89 -29.01 57.59
C GLU A 47 -18.37 -27.64 57.07
N LYS A 48 -19.28 -26.98 57.79
CA LYS A 48 -19.75 -25.64 57.47
C LYS A 48 -18.61 -24.61 57.48
N ALA A 49 -17.66 -24.71 58.41
CA ALA A 49 -16.49 -23.84 58.45
C ALA A 49 -15.55 -24.08 57.27
N ALA A 50 -15.33 -25.35 56.89
CA ALA A 50 -14.56 -25.72 55.72
C ALA A 50 -15.19 -25.16 54.43
N LEU A 51 -16.50 -25.37 54.23
CA LEU A 51 -17.22 -24.88 53.05
C LEU A 51 -17.20 -23.35 52.92
N ARG A 52 -17.26 -22.62 54.03
CA ARG A 52 -17.09 -21.15 54.02
C ARG A 52 -15.70 -20.74 53.54
N THR A 53 -14.68 -21.44 54.00
CA THR A 53 -13.30 -21.18 53.59
C THR A 53 -13.11 -21.45 52.09
N GLU A 54 -13.65 -22.56 51.58
CA GLU A 54 -13.62 -22.88 50.15
C GLU A 54 -14.39 -21.84 49.32
N PHE A 55 -15.55 -21.38 49.80
CA PHE A 55 -16.32 -20.35 49.13
C PHE A 55 -15.56 -19.02 49.02
N ASP A 56 -14.91 -18.59 50.10
CA ASP A 56 -14.11 -17.36 50.11
C ASP A 56 -12.89 -17.48 49.18
N GLN A 57 -12.24 -18.65 49.15
CA GLN A 57 -11.15 -18.94 48.21
C GLN A 57 -11.62 -18.90 46.75
N LEU A 58 -12.78 -19.51 46.45
CA LEU A 58 -13.33 -19.52 45.09
C LEU A 58 -13.71 -18.11 44.63
N LYS A 59 -14.25 -17.29 45.54
CA LYS A 59 -14.54 -15.88 45.27
C LYS A 59 -13.26 -15.10 44.95
N ALA A 60 -12.21 -15.27 45.75
CA ALA A 60 -10.92 -14.62 45.49
C ALA A 60 -10.30 -15.09 44.16
N ALA A 61 -10.36 -16.39 43.86
CA ALA A 61 -9.87 -16.95 42.61
C ALA A 61 -10.64 -16.39 41.40
N LYS A 62 -11.96 -16.24 41.51
CA LYS A 62 -12.79 -15.62 40.47
C LYS A 62 -12.36 -14.17 40.21
N GLU A 63 -12.20 -13.37 41.26
CA GLU A 63 -11.76 -11.98 41.13
C GLU A 63 -10.38 -11.88 40.47
N ALA A 64 -9.43 -12.77 40.83
CA ALA A 64 -8.13 -12.83 40.19
C ALA A 64 -8.22 -13.13 38.68
N VAL A 65 -9.03 -14.12 38.28
CA VAL A 65 -9.24 -14.45 36.86
C VAL A 65 -9.90 -13.30 36.10
N GLU A 66 -10.83 -12.57 36.72
CA GLU A 66 -11.45 -11.39 36.10
C GLU A 66 -10.42 -10.27 35.86
N THR A 67 -9.48 -10.05 36.79
CA THR A 67 -8.41 -9.08 36.60
C THR A 67 -7.44 -9.47 35.49
N GLU A 68 -7.05 -10.75 35.40
CA GLU A 68 -6.17 -11.27 34.35
C GLU A 68 -6.84 -11.15 32.97
N ARG A 69 -8.12 -11.50 32.88
CA ARG A 69 -8.91 -11.32 31.65
C ARG A 69 -8.93 -9.86 31.19
N GLN A 70 -9.10 -8.91 32.11
CA GLN A 70 -9.11 -7.49 31.77
C GLN A 70 -7.73 -7.03 31.25
N SER A 71 -6.65 -7.47 31.90
CA SER A 71 -5.28 -7.21 31.43
C SER A 71 -5.02 -7.76 30.02
N LEU A 72 -5.46 -8.99 29.75
CA LEU A 72 -5.30 -9.62 28.42
C LEU A 72 -6.11 -8.89 27.34
N LEU A 73 -7.29 -8.36 27.66
CA LEU A 73 -8.09 -7.57 26.72
C LEU A 73 -7.37 -6.27 26.34
N GLU A 74 -6.75 -5.59 27.29
CA GLU A 74 -5.97 -4.37 27.06
C GLU A 74 -4.74 -4.65 26.18
N GLU A 75 -4.03 -5.75 26.45
CA GLU A 75 -2.90 -6.19 25.63
C GLU A 75 -3.35 -6.54 24.19
N TYR A 76 -4.47 -7.26 24.04
CA TYR A 76 -5.02 -7.61 22.73
C TYR A 76 -5.38 -6.38 21.90
N VAL A 77 -5.98 -5.37 22.52
CA VAL A 77 -6.32 -4.10 21.84
C VAL A 77 -5.05 -3.37 21.40
N SER A 78 -4.03 -3.30 22.25
CA SER A 78 -2.73 -2.71 21.91
C SER A 78 -2.05 -3.43 20.73
N LEU A 79 -2.03 -4.76 20.78
CA LEU A 79 -1.43 -5.59 19.74
C LEU A 79 -2.16 -5.45 18.40
N ARG A 80 -3.49 -5.37 18.43
CA ARG A 80 -4.30 -5.12 17.24
C ARG A 80 -3.96 -3.77 16.60
N ALA A 81 -3.85 -2.71 17.39
CA ALA A 81 -3.46 -1.39 16.88
C ALA A 81 -2.05 -1.40 16.26
N SER A 82 -1.11 -2.11 16.89
CA SER A 82 0.24 -2.31 16.36
C SER A 82 0.22 -3.04 15.01
N LYS A 83 -0.58 -4.11 14.89
CA LYS A 83 -0.76 -4.85 13.65
C LYS A 83 -1.30 -3.95 12.52
N GLU A 84 -2.36 -3.20 12.78
CA GLU A 84 -2.96 -2.28 11.80
C GLU A 84 -1.95 -1.21 11.34
N SER A 85 -1.12 -0.68 12.26
CA SER A 85 -0.04 0.24 11.92
C SER A 85 1.04 -0.41 11.03
N LEU A 86 1.41 -1.65 11.32
CA LEU A 86 2.40 -2.38 10.54
C LEU A 86 1.90 -2.71 9.13
N GLU A 87 0.63 -3.10 8.99
CA GLU A 87 -0.02 -3.34 7.70
C GLU A 87 -0.03 -2.06 6.84
N ALA A 88 -0.35 -0.91 7.42
CA ALA A 88 -0.28 0.38 6.72
C ALA A 88 1.14 0.73 6.25
N ARG A 89 2.17 0.44 7.06
CA ARG A 89 3.58 0.64 6.67
C ARG A 89 4.00 -0.28 5.53
N VAL A 90 3.57 -1.54 5.54
CA VAL A 90 3.86 -2.49 4.46
C VAL A 90 3.25 -2.01 3.15
N LEU A 91 2.00 -1.55 3.17
CA LEU A 91 1.34 -0.99 1.99
C LEU A 91 2.12 0.22 1.44
N GLY A 92 2.48 1.17 2.31
CA GLY A 92 3.26 2.35 1.89
C GLY A 92 4.64 2.00 1.32
N LEU A 93 5.31 0.97 1.85
CA LEU A 93 6.58 0.49 1.31
C LEU A 93 6.41 -0.20 -0.05
N GLN A 94 5.31 -0.93 -0.27
CA GLN A 94 5.00 -1.53 -1.57
C GLN A 94 4.82 -0.46 -2.64
N ASP A 95 4.08 0.62 -2.34
CA ASP A 95 3.88 1.75 -3.24
C ASP A 95 5.21 2.46 -3.57
N ALA A 96 6.03 2.74 -2.54
CA ALA A 96 7.34 3.34 -2.72
C ALA A 96 8.27 2.47 -3.58
N ASN A 97 8.25 1.15 -3.35
CA ASN A 97 9.05 0.21 -4.13
C ASN A 97 8.57 0.13 -5.59
N ALA A 98 7.25 0.12 -5.83
CA ALA A 98 6.69 0.16 -7.18
C ALA A 98 7.14 1.42 -7.95
N LYS A 99 7.18 2.57 -7.26
CA LYS A 99 7.69 3.83 -7.82
C LYS A 99 9.17 3.74 -8.18
N LEU A 100 10.01 3.26 -7.26
CA LEU A 100 11.45 3.08 -7.52
C LEU A 100 11.72 2.11 -8.66
N VAL A 101 10.95 1.03 -8.76
CA VAL A 101 11.06 0.09 -9.89
C VAL A 101 10.71 0.77 -11.21
N ALA A 102 9.70 1.64 -11.24
CA ALA A 102 9.37 2.42 -12.43
C ALA A 102 10.47 3.43 -12.80
N GLU A 103 11.04 4.12 -11.81
CA GLU A 103 12.16 5.05 -12.00
C GLU A 103 13.41 4.33 -12.54
N ASN A 104 13.75 3.16 -11.99
CA ASN A 104 14.87 2.36 -12.50
C ASN A 104 14.66 1.90 -13.94
N LYS A 105 13.43 1.49 -14.31
CA LYS A 105 13.11 1.13 -15.69
C LYS A 105 13.30 2.31 -16.66
N LEU A 106 12.94 3.52 -16.23
CA LEU A 106 13.16 4.72 -17.03
C LEU A 106 14.66 4.98 -17.25
N LEU A 107 15.47 4.81 -16.21
CA LEU A 107 16.92 4.93 -16.31
C LEU A 107 17.53 3.89 -17.27
N ASP A 108 17.08 2.64 -17.22
CA ASP A 108 17.52 1.60 -18.15
C ASP A 108 17.19 1.96 -19.60
N ILE A 109 15.99 2.51 -19.85
CA ILE A 109 15.60 2.99 -21.18
C ILE A 109 16.52 4.13 -21.62
N ILE A 110 16.76 5.13 -20.77
CA ILE A 110 17.65 6.26 -21.08
C ILE A 110 19.05 5.77 -21.43
N ALA A 111 19.63 4.87 -20.62
CA ALA A 111 20.93 4.28 -20.89
C ALA A 111 20.97 3.59 -22.26
N SER A 112 19.94 2.80 -22.58
CA SER A 112 19.85 2.10 -23.88
C SER A 112 19.72 3.05 -25.08
N VAL A 113 19.10 4.23 -24.90
CA VAL A 113 18.99 5.26 -25.94
C VAL A 113 20.33 5.95 -26.15
N LEU A 114 21.05 6.26 -25.06
CA LEU A 114 22.37 6.88 -25.12
C LEU A 114 23.40 5.96 -25.80
N ASP A 115 23.37 4.65 -25.53
CA ASP A 115 24.26 3.66 -26.18
C ASP A 115 23.98 3.48 -27.69
N ARG A 116 22.78 3.82 -28.15
CA ARG A 116 22.35 3.66 -29.56
C ARG A 116 22.54 4.91 -30.40
N GLN A 117 22.92 6.04 -29.82
CA GLN A 117 23.32 7.20 -30.61
C GLN A 117 24.78 7.03 -31.06
N PRO A 118 25.06 6.91 -32.36
CA PRO A 118 26.43 7.12 -32.82
C PRO A 118 26.80 8.52 -32.40
N VAL A 119 27.82 8.66 -31.54
CA VAL A 119 28.39 9.97 -31.20
C VAL A 119 28.71 10.62 -32.54
N PRO A 120 27.94 11.63 -33.02
CA PRO A 120 28.37 12.35 -34.20
C PRO A 120 29.73 12.94 -33.85
N PRO A 121 30.70 12.98 -34.79
CA PRO A 121 31.98 13.59 -34.52
C PRO A 121 31.70 14.95 -33.90
N THR A 122 32.14 15.10 -32.65
CA THR A 122 31.94 16.31 -31.89
C THR A 122 32.60 17.41 -32.72
N TYR A 123 31.81 18.18 -33.46
CA TYR A 123 32.22 19.52 -33.79
C TYR A 123 32.25 20.21 -32.43
N LEU A 124 33.40 20.15 -31.78
CA LEU A 124 33.79 21.08 -30.73
C LEU A 124 33.74 22.46 -31.40
N LEU A 125 32.53 23.01 -31.51
CA LEU A 125 32.33 24.40 -31.83
C LEU A 125 32.90 25.13 -30.64
N THR A 126 34.14 25.58 -30.82
CA THR A 126 34.82 26.51 -29.93
C THR A 126 33.81 27.55 -29.47
N PRO A 127 33.78 27.90 -28.17
CA PRO A 127 32.83 28.88 -27.64
C PRO A 127 33.02 30.21 -28.37
N THR A 128 32.25 30.42 -29.44
CA THR A 128 32.11 31.71 -30.10
C THR A 128 31.29 32.56 -29.15
N GLN A 129 31.93 33.62 -28.67
CA GLN A 129 31.55 34.85 -27.96
C GLN A 129 30.08 35.30 -27.81
N ASP A 130 29.08 34.42 -27.93
CA ASP A 130 27.70 34.74 -27.59
C ASP A 130 27.50 34.68 -26.08
N LYS A 131 27.03 35.80 -25.53
CA LYS A 131 26.79 35.97 -24.09
C LYS A 131 25.61 35.15 -23.58
N ASP A 132 24.83 34.54 -24.48
CA ASP A 132 23.59 33.81 -24.17
C ASP A 132 23.28 32.77 -25.27
N PRO A 133 24.05 31.66 -25.36
CA PRO A 133 23.84 30.67 -26.41
C PRO A 133 22.47 30.00 -26.24
N PHE A 134 21.76 29.77 -27.34
CA PHE A 134 20.51 29.02 -27.33
C PHE A 134 20.48 27.93 -28.41
N ALA A 135 19.66 26.92 -28.20
CA ALA A 135 19.36 25.87 -29.15
C ALA A 135 17.86 25.83 -29.41
N LEU A 136 17.47 25.85 -30.68
CA LEU A 136 16.09 25.67 -31.11
C LEU A 136 15.87 24.25 -31.62
N VAL A 137 14.94 23.54 -30.99
CA VAL A 137 14.59 22.15 -31.28
C VAL A 137 13.24 22.14 -31.98
N LEU A 138 13.23 21.64 -33.21
CA LEU A 138 12.05 21.59 -34.07
C LEU A 138 11.61 20.13 -34.26
N ILE A 139 10.36 19.83 -33.90
CA ILE A 139 9.85 18.46 -33.88
C ILE A 139 8.60 18.34 -34.75
N ASP A 140 8.58 17.35 -35.63
CA ASP A 140 7.36 16.86 -36.27
C ASP A 140 6.65 15.88 -35.31
N GLY A 141 5.66 16.39 -34.58
CA GLY A 141 4.91 15.63 -33.58
C GLY A 141 4.05 14.53 -34.19
N ASN A 142 3.71 14.57 -35.48
CA ASN A 142 2.95 13.49 -36.13
C ASN A 142 3.77 12.20 -36.27
N SER A 143 5.09 12.30 -36.17
CA SER A 143 6.00 11.15 -36.25
C SER A 143 6.27 10.51 -34.88
N VAL A 144 5.70 11.06 -33.79
CA VAL A 144 5.92 10.59 -32.42
C VAL A 144 4.56 10.41 -31.71
N PRO A 145 3.88 9.28 -31.91
CA PRO A 145 2.58 9.04 -31.27
C PRO A 145 2.71 8.95 -29.75
N ILE A 146 1.74 9.51 -29.04
CA ILE A 146 1.70 9.53 -27.57
C ILE A 146 1.18 8.17 -27.10
N ARG A 147 2.07 7.33 -26.57
CA ARG A 147 1.69 5.99 -26.12
C ARG A 147 0.88 6.06 -24.82
N ALA A 148 -0.21 5.31 -24.78
CA ALA A 148 -1.13 5.24 -23.65
C ALA A 148 -0.50 4.76 -22.33
N THR A 149 0.62 4.06 -22.40
CA THR A 149 1.31 3.44 -21.26
C THR A 149 2.34 4.34 -20.59
N ASP A 150 2.73 5.44 -21.24
CA ASP A 150 4.01 6.11 -20.93
C ASP A 150 3.84 7.50 -20.27
N ALA A 151 2.61 8.05 -20.17
CA ALA A 151 2.34 9.32 -19.49
C ALA A 151 0.85 9.50 -19.11
N PRO A 152 0.53 10.33 -18.09
CA PRO A 152 -0.85 10.78 -17.86
C PRO A 152 -1.37 11.53 -19.09
N LYS A 153 -2.39 10.98 -19.77
CA LYS A 153 -2.92 11.39 -21.10
C LYS A 153 -3.54 12.79 -21.22
N LYS A 154 -3.14 13.78 -20.43
CA LYS A 154 -3.77 15.10 -20.39
C LYS A 154 -2.70 16.17 -20.15
N PHE A 155 -3.11 17.32 -19.61
CA PHE A 155 -2.24 18.42 -19.24
C PHE A 155 -0.92 18.00 -18.56
N TYR A 156 -0.97 17.14 -17.55
CA TYR A 156 0.24 16.69 -16.85
C TYR A 156 1.21 15.88 -17.73
N GLY A 157 0.70 15.13 -18.72
CA GLY A 157 1.54 14.39 -19.66
C GLY A 157 2.32 15.31 -20.58
N GLY A 158 1.68 16.38 -21.07
CA GLY A 158 2.33 17.40 -21.88
C GLY A 158 3.45 18.11 -21.11
N LEU A 159 3.16 18.50 -19.86
CA LEU A 159 4.13 19.15 -18.98
C LEU A 159 5.32 18.24 -18.67
N LEU A 160 5.06 16.96 -18.39
CA LEU A 160 6.10 15.96 -18.15
C LEU A 160 6.97 15.75 -19.40
N ALA A 161 6.35 15.62 -20.57
CA ALA A 161 7.06 15.46 -21.84
C ALA A 161 7.97 16.65 -22.14
N ALA A 162 7.49 17.89 -21.96
CA ALA A 162 8.30 19.09 -22.11
C ALA A 162 9.48 19.12 -21.14
N THR A 163 9.25 18.80 -19.87
CA THR A 163 10.29 18.77 -18.83
C THR A 163 11.39 17.75 -19.17
N VAL A 164 11.00 16.52 -19.54
CA VAL A 164 11.95 15.45 -19.89
C VAL A 164 12.78 15.86 -21.11
N LEU A 165 12.14 16.40 -22.14
CA LEU A 165 12.82 16.79 -23.37
C LEU A 165 13.80 17.95 -23.14
N VAL A 166 13.40 19.00 -22.43
CA VAL A 166 14.29 20.14 -22.12
C VAL A 166 15.47 19.70 -21.27
N ASN A 167 15.26 18.85 -20.26
CA ASN A 167 16.35 18.32 -19.44
C ASN A 167 17.33 17.45 -20.24
N ALA A 168 16.82 16.61 -21.14
CA ALA A 168 17.67 15.81 -22.02
C ALA A 168 18.52 16.71 -22.94
N MET A 169 17.93 17.77 -23.50
CA MET A 169 18.66 18.71 -24.35
C MET A 169 19.68 19.55 -23.57
N HIS A 170 19.37 19.93 -22.32
CA HIS A 170 20.34 20.59 -21.44
C HIS A 170 21.54 19.68 -21.11
N ALA A 171 21.32 18.37 -20.94
CA ALA A 171 22.41 17.43 -20.74
C ALA A 171 23.34 17.34 -21.97
N LEU A 172 22.78 17.46 -23.18
CA LEU A 172 23.54 17.46 -24.43
C LEU A 172 24.23 18.79 -24.73
N GLN A 173 23.68 19.90 -24.26
CA GLN A 173 24.16 21.27 -24.51
C GLN A 173 24.15 22.09 -23.22
N PRO A 174 25.06 21.79 -22.27
CA PRO A 174 25.11 22.51 -21.01
C PRO A 174 25.45 23.99 -21.23
N GLY A 175 24.72 24.87 -20.54
CA GLY A 175 24.90 26.32 -20.65
C GLY A 175 24.14 26.99 -21.79
N CYS A 176 23.43 26.24 -22.64
CA CYS A 176 22.56 26.79 -23.68
C CYS A 176 21.11 26.91 -23.19
N LYS A 177 20.41 27.99 -23.54
CA LYS A 177 18.94 28.07 -23.42
C LYS A 177 18.28 27.17 -24.46
N ILE A 178 17.37 26.30 -24.04
CA ILE A 178 16.70 25.37 -24.95
C ILE A 178 15.30 25.90 -25.26
N TYR A 179 15.00 26.09 -26.54
CA TYR A 179 13.67 26.37 -27.04
C TYR A 179 13.17 25.16 -27.82
N VAL A 180 11.97 24.69 -27.54
CA VAL A 180 11.38 23.55 -28.23
C VAL A 180 10.08 23.98 -28.89
N ARG A 181 9.93 23.70 -30.19
CA ARG A 181 8.67 23.85 -30.89
C ARG A 181 8.27 22.53 -31.55
N VAL A 182 7.07 22.08 -31.23
CA VAL A 182 6.44 20.89 -31.81
C VAL A 182 5.33 21.34 -32.75
N TRP A 183 5.31 20.81 -33.97
CA TRP A 183 4.15 20.94 -34.86
C TRP A 183 3.49 19.58 -35.01
N ALA A 184 2.18 19.50 -34.78
CA ALA A 184 1.42 18.28 -35.00
C ALA A 184 0.01 18.62 -35.48
N ASP A 185 -0.62 17.67 -36.16
CA ASP A 185 -2.06 17.65 -36.40
C ASP A 185 -2.67 16.89 -35.23
N LEU A 186 -3.39 17.59 -34.34
CA LEU A 186 -3.91 16.98 -33.11
C LEU A 186 -4.91 15.85 -33.39
N ALA A 187 -5.67 15.94 -34.47
CA ALA A 187 -6.61 14.89 -34.87
C ALA A 187 -5.85 13.64 -35.34
N SER A 188 -4.83 13.83 -36.17
CA SER A 188 -3.95 12.73 -36.61
C SER A 188 -3.15 12.12 -35.45
N LEU A 189 -2.67 12.95 -34.52
CA LEU A 189 -1.94 12.50 -33.34
C LEU A 189 -2.85 11.70 -32.40
N ALA A 190 -4.09 12.14 -32.20
CA ALA A 190 -5.10 11.41 -31.44
C ALA A 190 -5.38 10.04 -32.06
N ALA A 191 -5.67 10.01 -33.37
CA ALA A 191 -5.91 8.77 -34.10
C ALA A 191 -4.72 7.80 -34.05
N ALA A 192 -3.48 8.31 -34.16
CA ALA A 192 -2.26 7.49 -34.09
C ALA A 192 -1.96 6.94 -32.68
N SER A 193 -2.55 7.54 -31.64
CA SER A 193 -2.34 7.16 -30.24
C SER A 193 -3.34 6.10 -29.74
N GLY A 194 -4.26 5.67 -30.60
CA GLY A 194 -5.25 4.60 -30.36
C GLY A 194 -6.54 5.05 -29.69
N ASP A 195 -7.52 4.14 -29.58
CA ASP A 195 -8.92 4.40 -29.17
C ASP A 195 -9.12 5.07 -27.80
N SER A 196 -8.06 5.17 -27.01
CA SER A 196 -8.08 5.69 -25.65
C SER A 196 -7.41 7.05 -25.50
N PHE A 197 -7.11 7.74 -26.60
CA PHE A 197 -6.56 9.10 -26.60
C PHE A 197 -7.36 9.98 -27.57
N THR A 198 -8.27 10.76 -27.00
CA THR A 198 -9.18 11.63 -27.76
C THR A 198 -8.49 12.89 -28.25
N GLU A 199 -9.08 13.58 -29.23
CA GLU A 199 -8.56 14.87 -29.71
C GLU A 199 -8.56 15.94 -28.60
N GLU A 200 -9.55 15.92 -27.70
CA GLU A 200 -9.55 16.85 -26.55
C GLU A 200 -8.42 16.54 -25.57
N GLU A 201 -8.06 15.27 -25.38
CA GLU A 201 -6.89 14.88 -24.59
C GLU A 201 -5.58 15.28 -25.27
N ALA A 202 -5.50 15.19 -26.60
CA ALA A 202 -4.37 15.73 -27.37
C ALA A 202 -4.24 17.25 -27.21
N ARG A 203 -5.37 17.97 -27.17
CA ARG A 203 -5.42 19.42 -26.92
C ARG A 203 -4.99 19.76 -25.50
N GLU A 204 -5.45 19.02 -24.49
CA GLU A 204 -4.98 19.15 -23.10
C GLU A 204 -3.48 18.87 -22.97
N PHE A 205 -2.99 17.83 -23.64
CA PHE A 205 -1.56 17.53 -23.69
C PHE A 205 -0.77 18.69 -24.30
N ALA A 206 -1.20 19.22 -25.46
CA ALA A 206 -0.56 20.37 -26.09
C ALA A 206 -0.54 21.60 -25.17
N ARG A 207 -1.66 21.87 -24.46
CA ARG A 207 -1.73 22.93 -23.43
C ARG A 207 -0.68 22.72 -22.33
N GLY A 208 -0.57 21.51 -21.82
CA GLY A 208 0.41 21.15 -20.80
C GLY A 208 1.86 21.30 -21.26
N PHE A 209 2.14 20.94 -22.51
CA PHE A 209 3.46 21.08 -23.11
C PHE A 209 3.85 22.57 -23.25
N THR A 210 2.94 23.38 -23.78
CA THR A 210 3.14 24.84 -23.96
C THR A 210 3.18 25.60 -22.62
N ALA A 211 2.66 25.03 -21.53
CA ALA A 211 2.77 25.63 -20.20
C ALA A 211 4.21 25.60 -19.65
N PHE A 212 5.09 24.76 -20.20
CA PHE A 212 6.51 24.75 -19.84
C PHE A 212 7.25 25.90 -20.53
N ALA A 213 8.05 26.66 -19.76
CA ALA A 213 8.80 27.78 -20.29
C ALA A 213 9.71 27.35 -21.45
N HIS A 214 9.72 28.12 -22.54
CA HIS A 214 10.50 27.86 -23.76
C HIS A 214 10.02 26.66 -24.60
N CYS A 215 8.84 26.09 -24.28
CA CYS A 215 8.20 25.06 -25.10
C CYS A 215 6.93 25.61 -25.77
N ASP A 216 6.71 25.20 -27.02
CA ASP A 216 5.55 25.60 -27.81
C ASP A 216 5.02 24.41 -28.60
N PHE A 217 3.72 24.12 -28.47
CA PHE A 217 3.04 23.07 -29.21
C PHE A 217 2.00 23.69 -30.14
N VAL A 218 2.23 23.54 -31.45
CA VAL A 218 1.44 24.18 -32.50
C VAL A 218 0.61 23.12 -33.24
N ASP A 219 -0.71 23.26 -33.15
CA ASP A 219 -1.64 22.52 -34.01
C ASP A 219 -1.60 23.10 -35.43
N VAL A 220 -1.19 22.28 -36.40
CA VAL A 220 -1.15 22.68 -37.82
C VAL A 220 -2.45 22.40 -38.56
N GLY A 221 -3.43 21.83 -37.85
CA GLY A 221 -4.73 21.43 -38.36
C GLY A 221 -4.68 20.26 -39.33
N ASN A 222 -5.86 19.78 -39.70
CA ASN A 222 -6.02 18.56 -40.48
C ASN A 222 -5.32 18.66 -41.85
N GLY A 223 -4.40 17.73 -42.11
CA GLY A 223 -3.78 17.58 -43.41
C GLY A 223 -2.46 16.82 -43.38
N THR A 224 -2.32 15.83 -44.28
CA THR A 224 -1.12 15.00 -44.37
C THR A 224 0.12 15.84 -44.67
N GLY A 225 1.19 15.60 -43.91
CA GLY A 225 2.49 16.23 -44.12
C GLY A 225 2.60 17.73 -43.77
N ARG A 226 1.56 18.35 -43.21
CA ARG A 226 1.59 19.79 -42.84
C ARG A 226 2.60 20.10 -41.75
N ALA A 227 2.73 19.23 -40.75
CA ALA A 227 3.69 19.39 -39.65
C ALA A 227 5.14 19.41 -40.18
N GLY A 228 5.54 18.37 -40.91
CA GLY A 228 6.83 18.34 -41.60
C GLY A 228 7.03 19.48 -42.60
N ALA A 229 5.99 19.93 -43.30
CA ALA A 229 6.09 21.10 -44.18
C ALA A 229 6.32 22.41 -43.40
N LYS A 230 5.74 22.57 -42.21
CA LYS A 230 6.00 23.70 -41.32
C LYS A 230 7.42 23.65 -40.75
N VAL A 231 7.90 22.48 -40.32
CA VAL A 231 9.29 22.29 -39.89
C VAL A 231 10.26 22.71 -41.00
N ARG A 232 10.08 22.17 -42.23
CA ARG A 232 10.93 22.52 -43.39
C ARG A 232 10.81 23.98 -43.81
N GLY A 233 9.62 24.57 -43.70
CA GLY A 233 9.37 25.95 -44.11
C GLY A 233 9.84 27.01 -43.11
N THR A 234 10.02 26.66 -41.83
CA THR A 234 10.41 27.63 -40.78
C THR A 234 11.87 28.06 -40.94
N TYR A 235 12.73 27.21 -41.51
CA TYR A 235 14.10 27.58 -41.87
C TYR A 235 14.52 26.95 -43.21
N PRO A 236 14.65 27.74 -44.29
CA PRO A 236 15.18 27.26 -45.57
C PRO A 236 16.70 27.08 -45.57
N LEU A 237 17.39 27.30 -44.44
CA LEU A 237 18.84 27.25 -44.32
C LEU A 237 19.29 25.91 -43.69
N ALA A 238 20.10 25.18 -44.46
CA ALA A 238 20.87 23.98 -44.10
C ALA A 238 20.05 22.69 -43.86
N ILE A 239 19.35 22.22 -44.89
CA ILE A 239 19.01 20.80 -45.03
C ILE A 239 20.30 20.07 -45.44
N LEU A 240 20.94 19.39 -44.49
CA LEU A 240 22.12 18.56 -44.73
C LEU A 240 21.82 17.11 -44.30
N CYS A 241 20.68 16.57 -44.75
CA CYS A 241 20.35 15.15 -44.60
C CYS A 241 19.81 14.48 -45.88
N ASP A 242 19.62 15.22 -46.99
CA ASP A 242 19.11 14.64 -48.26
C ASP A 242 20.19 13.88 -49.07
N ALA A 243 21.41 13.71 -48.54
CA ALA A 243 22.55 13.21 -49.32
C ALA A 243 23.28 11.98 -48.72
N LEU A 244 22.58 11.11 -47.98
CA LEU A 244 23.10 9.77 -47.70
C LEU A 244 22.22 8.72 -48.40
N PRO A 245 22.71 8.08 -49.48
CA PRO A 245 22.01 6.96 -50.10
C PRO A 245 21.88 5.84 -49.08
N CYS A 246 20.67 5.27 -48.98
CA CYS A 246 20.33 4.17 -48.10
C CYS A 246 20.97 2.85 -48.59
N ASP A 247 22.29 2.77 -48.66
CA ASP A 247 23.02 1.57 -49.05
C ASP A 247 23.51 0.84 -47.78
N ASN A 248 22.56 0.25 -47.04
CA ASN A 248 22.87 -0.83 -46.10
C ASN A 248 21.64 -1.75 -45.95
N PRO A 249 21.70 -3.03 -46.38
CA PRO A 249 20.53 -3.92 -46.41
C PRO A 249 20.07 -4.45 -45.04
N SER A 250 20.68 -4.03 -43.92
CA SER A 250 20.45 -4.64 -42.60
C SER A 250 19.61 -3.83 -41.62
N LEU A 251 19.13 -2.62 -41.98
CA LEU A 251 18.08 -1.92 -41.23
C LEU A 251 17.13 -1.26 -42.22
N GLY A 252 15.95 -1.85 -42.34
CA GLY A 252 14.97 -1.53 -43.36
C GLY A 252 14.20 -0.22 -43.16
N ALA A 253 13.72 0.24 -44.32
CA ALA A 253 12.56 1.08 -44.60
C ALA A 253 12.66 2.61 -44.43
N CYS A 254 12.85 3.26 -45.58
CA CYS A 254 12.42 4.61 -45.92
C CYS A 254 10.88 4.71 -45.83
N GLY A 255 10.37 5.68 -45.06
CA GLY A 255 8.94 5.89 -44.77
C GLY A 255 8.05 6.35 -45.93
N GLY A 256 8.45 6.09 -47.18
CA GLY A 256 7.56 6.06 -48.34
C GLY A 256 6.87 4.69 -48.52
N CYS A 257 7.30 3.67 -47.77
CA CYS A 257 6.73 2.33 -47.80
C CYS A 257 6.45 1.88 -46.36
N GLY A 258 5.20 1.52 -46.08
CA GLY A 258 4.63 1.02 -44.82
C GLY A 258 5.55 0.76 -43.62
N GLY A 259 5.23 1.42 -42.50
CA GLY A 259 5.48 0.93 -41.14
C GLY A 259 6.92 1.05 -40.65
N GLY A 260 7.25 2.13 -39.95
CA GLY A 260 8.51 2.25 -39.20
C GLY A 260 8.80 3.72 -38.84
N VAL A 261 8.92 3.98 -37.54
CA VAL A 261 9.07 5.33 -36.96
C VAL A 261 10.48 5.87 -37.22
N ALA A 262 10.59 6.91 -38.04
CA ALA A 262 11.80 7.73 -38.16
C ALA A 262 11.53 9.09 -37.50
N SER A 263 12.22 9.39 -36.41
CA SER A 263 12.17 10.70 -35.75
C SER A 263 13.26 11.59 -36.35
N LEU A 264 12.85 12.64 -37.06
CA LEU A 264 13.75 13.68 -37.55
C LEU A 264 13.93 14.72 -36.42
N CYS A 265 15.11 14.76 -35.80
CA CYS A 265 15.55 15.93 -35.02
C CYS A 265 16.38 16.82 -35.95
N HIS A 266 16.00 18.08 -36.09
CA HIS A 266 16.81 19.08 -36.79
C HIS A 266 17.31 20.11 -35.79
N TYR A 267 18.63 20.31 -35.78
CA TYR A 267 19.32 21.25 -34.92
C TYR A 267 19.66 22.49 -35.74
N VAL A 268 19.08 23.63 -35.39
CA VAL A 268 19.43 24.92 -35.97
C VAL A 268 19.99 25.78 -34.84
N ARG A 269 21.27 26.16 -34.99
CA ARG A 269 21.90 27.19 -34.17
C ARG A 269 21.91 28.49 -34.99
N CYS A 270 21.33 29.54 -34.44
CA CYS A 270 21.50 30.91 -34.95
C CYS A 270 22.62 31.59 -34.19
#